data_AF-A0A1I1ZNT9-F1
#
_entry.id   AF-A0A1I1ZNT9-F1
#
_cell.length_a   1.000
_cell.length_b   1.000
_cell.length_c   1.000
_cell.angle_alpha   90.00
_cell.angle_beta   90.00
_cell.angle_gamma   90.00
#
_symmetry.space_group_name_H-M   'P 1'
#
loop_
_entity.id
_entity.type
_entity.pdbx_description
1 polymer ?
#
loop_
_entity_poly.entity_id
_entity_poly.type
_entity_poly.pdbx_seq_one_letter_code
_entity_poly.pdbx_strand_id
1 'polypeptide(L)'
;MDQPTMPANPRVLIVGRSPGVITGAADLLRGKGFRADATNLFADVLTAYDSTALDIVVFGGMVPPPAKQQLMDEISRSNGRVVFVQGLAGIPGLVAAQVEGAASSAPGTPDDARYDAATRTVRLTLREPADVTVDAWWISSFAPPEPTSTSLRVTAGDGPLAAGEHAFALPAEVPAEASFVTVRVGPAVHAFTVGAIPESIRRLATAGTAGGPPALPPVRPVATHDHG
;
A
#
# COMPACT_ATOMS: atom_id res chain seq x y z
N MET A 1 -11.22 -2.32 26.31
CA MET A 1 -9.83 -2.05 25.90
C MET A 1 -9.95 -1.13 24.69
N ASP A 2 -9.77 0.17 24.89
CA ASP A 2 -9.99 1.17 23.83
C ASP A 2 -8.88 1.04 22.78
N GLN A 3 -9.26 0.77 21.54
CA GLN A 3 -8.34 0.79 20.41
C GLN A 3 -7.97 2.24 20.07
N PRO A 4 -6.70 2.54 19.78
CA PRO A 4 -6.26 3.90 19.51
C PRO A 4 -6.94 4.42 18.23
N THR A 5 -7.68 5.53 18.36
CA THR A 5 -8.15 6.31 17.22
C THR A 5 -6.97 6.99 16.55
N MET A 6 -6.84 6.86 15.22
CA MET A 6 -5.81 7.54 14.44
C MET A 6 -5.91 9.07 14.61
N PRO A 7 -4.77 9.79 14.68
CA PRO A 7 -4.79 11.25 14.73
C PRO A 7 -5.28 11.82 13.40
N ALA A 8 -5.70 13.10 13.40
CA ALA A 8 -6.24 13.76 12.22
C ALA A 8 -5.26 13.81 11.03
N ASN A 9 -3.95 13.89 11.31
CA ASN A 9 -2.88 13.88 10.31
C ASN A 9 -1.84 12.80 10.67
N PRO A 10 -2.08 11.52 10.32
CA PRO A 10 -1.19 10.43 10.68
C PRO A 10 0.22 10.62 10.14
N ARG A 11 1.22 10.29 10.97
CA ARG A 11 2.63 10.24 10.61
C ARG A 11 2.94 8.89 9.98
N VAL A 12 3.33 8.91 8.71
CA VAL A 12 3.55 7.72 7.89
C VAL A 12 5.01 7.65 7.50
N LEU A 13 5.65 6.49 7.66
CA LEU A 13 6.97 6.22 7.09
C LEU A 13 6.89 5.11 6.04
N ILE A 14 7.30 5.42 4.80
CA ILE A 14 7.38 4.47 3.70
C ILE A 14 8.82 3.99 3.56
N VAL A 15 9.06 2.74 3.89
CA VAL A 15 10.37 2.09 3.76
C VAL A 15 10.35 1.18 2.55
N GLY A 16 11.15 1.49 1.54
CA GLY A 16 11.15 0.72 0.30
C GLY A 16 12.39 0.96 -0.54
N ARG A 17 12.62 0.10 -1.54
CA ARG A 17 13.83 0.16 -2.34
C ARG A 17 13.80 1.23 -3.43
N SER A 18 12.68 1.33 -4.16
CA SER A 18 12.55 2.15 -5.36
C SER A 18 12.29 3.63 -5.02
N PRO A 19 13.25 4.54 -5.29
CA PRO A 19 13.13 5.97 -4.96
C PRO A 19 11.83 6.62 -5.45
N GLY A 20 11.52 6.54 -6.74
CA GLY A 20 10.33 7.15 -7.34
C GLY A 20 9.03 6.59 -6.79
N VAL A 21 9.01 5.30 -6.40
CA VAL A 21 7.83 4.69 -5.79
C VAL A 21 7.59 5.27 -4.39
N ILE A 22 8.61 5.29 -3.55
CA ILE A 22 8.46 5.71 -2.15
C ILE A 22 8.21 7.21 -2.04
N THR A 23 8.88 8.03 -2.87
CA THR A 23 8.65 9.49 -2.87
C THR A 23 7.29 9.82 -3.49
N GLY A 24 6.92 9.18 -4.61
CA GLY A 24 5.61 9.38 -5.23
C GLY A 24 4.45 9.01 -4.30
N ALA A 25 4.60 7.92 -3.54
CA ALA A 25 3.60 7.54 -2.53
C ALA A 25 3.52 8.55 -1.38
N ALA A 26 4.67 9.02 -0.87
CA ALA A 26 4.70 10.05 0.16
C ALA A 26 4.06 11.36 -0.32
N ASP A 27 4.35 11.79 -1.55
CA ASP A 27 3.77 13.03 -2.12
C ASP A 27 2.25 12.92 -2.29
N LEU A 28 1.74 11.76 -2.74
CA LEU A 28 0.30 11.49 -2.80
C LEU A 28 -0.36 11.54 -1.43
N LEU A 29 0.30 11.03 -0.39
CA LEU A 29 -0.21 11.06 0.98
C LEU A 29 -0.19 12.47 1.58
N ARG A 30 0.89 13.24 1.35
CA ARG A 30 0.95 14.66 1.76
C ARG A 30 -0.14 15.49 1.11
N GLY A 31 -0.40 15.26 -0.17
CA GLY A 31 -1.53 15.89 -0.89
C GLY A 31 -2.90 15.57 -0.28
N LYS A 32 -3.00 14.53 0.55
CA LYS A 32 -4.20 14.10 1.27
C LYS A 32 -4.20 14.47 2.76
N GLY A 33 -3.20 15.22 3.23
CA GLY A 33 -3.11 15.71 4.61
C GLY A 33 -2.33 14.82 5.58
N PHE A 34 -1.73 13.73 5.12
CA PHE A 34 -0.84 12.90 5.94
C PHE A 34 0.53 13.56 6.10
N ARG A 35 1.19 13.31 7.24
CA ARG A 35 2.61 13.63 7.43
C ARG A 35 3.45 12.44 6.99
N ALA A 36 3.77 12.37 5.70
CA ALA A 36 4.41 11.18 5.11
C ALA A 36 5.90 11.41 4.82
N ASP A 37 6.73 10.46 5.22
CA ASP A 37 8.15 10.37 4.90
C ASP A 37 8.48 9.09 4.15
N ALA A 38 9.62 9.07 3.48
CA ALA A 38 10.07 7.99 2.64
C ALA A 38 11.57 7.77 2.78
N THR A 39 12.00 6.50 2.86
CA THR A 39 13.41 6.14 2.90
C THR A 39 13.72 4.79 2.26
N ASN A 40 14.93 4.69 1.68
CA ASN A 40 15.54 3.42 1.27
C ASN A 40 16.80 3.07 2.08
N LEU A 41 17.09 3.82 3.14
CA LEU A 41 18.22 3.64 4.04
C LEU A 41 17.81 2.76 5.23
N PHE A 42 17.64 1.47 4.99
CA PHE A 42 17.03 0.54 5.97
C PHE A 42 17.77 0.49 7.33
N ALA A 43 19.10 0.59 7.30
CA ALA A 43 19.92 0.56 8.52
C ALA A 43 19.80 1.84 9.37
N ASP A 44 19.44 2.95 8.75
CA ASP A 44 19.43 4.27 9.39
C ASP A 44 18.02 4.69 9.83
N VAL A 45 17.00 3.86 9.62
CA VAL A 45 15.60 4.21 9.95
C VAL A 45 15.45 4.59 11.43
N LEU A 46 16.03 3.80 12.34
CA LEU A 46 15.88 4.00 13.78
C LEU A 46 16.66 5.21 14.30
N THR A 47 17.65 5.71 13.54
CA THR A 47 18.43 6.90 13.90
C THR A 47 17.90 8.16 13.22
N ALA A 48 17.33 8.04 12.01
CA ALA A 48 16.83 9.16 11.22
C ALA A 48 15.38 9.55 11.54
N TYR A 49 14.57 8.63 12.06
CA TYR A 49 13.15 8.86 12.31
C TYR A 49 12.76 8.60 13.77
N ASP A 50 11.92 9.48 14.31
CA ASP A 50 11.33 9.30 15.63
C ASP A 50 10.25 8.20 15.61
N SER A 51 10.65 6.98 15.92
CA SER A 51 9.77 5.80 15.99
C SER A 51 8.59 5.95 16.95
N THR A 52 8.72 6.78 17.99
CA THR A 52 7.67 6.96 19.01
C THR A 52 6.49 7.78 18.50
N ALA A 53 6.69 8.53 17.42
CA ALA A 53 5.68 9.39 16.83
C ALA A 53 5.08 8.84 15.53
N LEU A 54 5.53 7.67 15.05
CA LEU A 54 4.99 7.06 13.84
C LEU A 54 3.62 6.42 14.11
N ASP A 55 2.64 6.69 13.26
CA ASP A 55 1.33 6.04 13.31
C ASP A 55 1.28 4.84 12.36
N ILE A 56 1.89 4.95 11.18
CA ILE A 56 1.90 3.91 10.14
C ILE A 56 3.30 3.73 9.58
N VAL A 57 3.75 2.48 9.45
CA VAL A 57 4.99 2.12 8.74
C VAL A 57 4.66 1.18 7.60
N VAL A 58 5.01 1.57 6.38
CA VAL A 58 4.82 0.76 5.17
C VAL A 58 6.12 0.12 4.75
N PHE A 59 6.13 -1.20 4.57
CA PHE A 59 7.28 -1.92 4.02
C PHE A 59 7.04 -2.37 2.59
N GLY A 60 7.91 -1.92 1.67
CA GLY A 60 7.96 -2.44 0.31
C GLY A 60 8.38 -3.91 0.26
N GLY A 61 8.01 -4.60 -0.83
CA GLY A 61 8.33 -6.03 -1.03
C GLY A 61 9.83 -6.33 -1.13
N MET A 62 10.65 -5.34 -1.49
CA MET A 62 12.11 -5.46 -1.65
C MET A 62 12.91 -5.03 -0.41
N VAL A 63 12.24 -4.74 0.72
CA VAL A 63 12.92 -4.54 2.00
C VAL A 63 13.39 -5.92 2.50
N PRO A 64 14.70 -6.13 2.77
CA PRO A 64 15.22 -7.42 3.20
C PRO A 64 14.44 -7.95 4.43
N PRO A 65 14.04 -9.23 4.45
CA PRO A 65 13.25 -9.77 5.56
C PRO A 65 13.88 -9.58 6.95
N PRO A 66 15.20 -9.78 7.15
CA PRO A 66 15.82 -9.54 8.46
C PRO A 66 15.74 -8.07 8.88
N ALA A 67 15.97 -7.13 7.96
CA ALA A 67 15.87 -5.71 8.24
C ALA A 67 14.43 -5.31 8.59
N LYS A 68 13.44 -5.83 7.85
CA LYS A 68 12.02 -5.62 8.14
C LYS A 68 11.64 -6.10 9.54
N GLN A 69 12.02 -7.33 9.89
CA GLN A 69 11.72 -7.90 11.20
C GLN A 69 12.36 -7.07 12.32
N GLN A 70 13.64 -6.72 12.17
CA GLN A 70 14.34 -5.86 13.13
C GLN A 70 13.61 -4.52 13.32
N LEU A 71 13.22 -3.85 12.23
CA LEU A 71 12.50 -2.57 12.32
C LEU A 71 11.14 -2.74 12.99
N MET A 72 10.40 -3.81 12.68
CA MET A 72 9.12 -4.10 13.34
C MET A 72 9.31 -4.31 14.84
N ASP A 73 10.28 -5.11 15.26
CA ASP A 73 10.54 -5.42 16.67
C ASP A 73 10.96 -4.18 17.47
N GLU A 74 11.89 -3.38 16.92
CA GLU A 74 12.41 -2.19 17.57
C GLU A 74 11.35 -1.09 17.68
N ILE A 75 10.60 -0.81 16.59
CA ILE A 75 9.54 0.21 16.60
C ILE A 75 8.40 -0.24 17.52
N SER A 76 8.00 -1.51 17.50
CA SER A 76 6.94 -2.01 18.40
C SER A 76 7.31 -1.88 19.88
N ARG A 77 8.61 -2.00 20.19
CA ARG A 77 9.11 -1.88 21.57
C ARG A 77 9.00 -0.45 22.10
N SER A 78 9.24 0.55 21.25
CA SER A 78 9.13 1.96 21.61
C SER A 78 7.71 2.53 21.41
N ASN A 79 6.93 1.93 20.51
CA ASN A 79 5.61 2.40 20.09
C ASN A 79 4.67 1.22 19.82
N GLY A 80 3.92 0.81 20.84
CA GLY A 80 2.95 -0.29 20.74
C GLY A 80 1.66 0.04 19.97
N ARG A 81 1.53 1.24 19.39
CA ARG A 81 0.32 1.68 18.66
C ARG A 81 0.52 1.77 17.15
N VAL A 82 1.76 1.64 16.67
CA VAL A 82 2.07 1.72 15.25
C VAL A 82 1.35 0.63 14.46
N VAL A 83 0.87 0.99 13.27
CA VAL A 83 0.30 0.03 12.32
C VAL A 83 1.34 -0.28 11.24
N PHE A 84 1.68 -1.55 11.09
CA PHE A 84 2.57 -2.01 10.01
C PHE A 84 1.75 -2.43 8.79
N VAL A 85 2.08 -1.86 7.63
CA VAL A 85 1.46 -2.19 6.35
C VAL A 85 2.49 -2.84 5.44
N GLN A 86 2.18 -4.05 4.94
CA GLN A 86 2.95 -4.66 3.87
C GLN A 86 2.47 -4.11 2.53
N GLY A 87 3.29 -3.30 1.87
CA GLY A 87 2.99 -2.78 0.53
C GLY A 87 2.83 -3.95 -0.45
N LEU A 88 1.72 -3.96 -1.19
CA LEU A 88 1.38 -5.04 -2.13
C LEU A 88 2.22 -4.99 -3.41
N ALA A 89 2.57 -3.78 -3.86
CA ALA A 89 3.31 -3.56 -5.09
C ALA A 89 4.10 -2.26 -5.05
N GLY A 90 5.10 -2.14 -5.93
CA GLY A 90 5.83 -0.90 -6.17
C GLY A 90 5.02 0.12 -6.99
N ILE A 91 3.76 0.38 -6.59
CA ILE A 91 2.84 1.30 -7.29
C ILE A 91 2.47 2.43 -6.32
N PRO A 92 2.88 3.69 -6.56
CA PRO A 92 2.63 4.81 -5.65
C PRO A 92 1.17 4.95 -5.21
N GLY A 93 0.23 4.93 -6.16
CA GLY A 93 -1.20 5.09 -5.90
C GLY A 93 -1.77 3.97 -5.04
N LEU A 94 -1.35 2.73 -5.27
CA LEU A 94 -1.76 1.57 -4.47
C LEU A 94 -1.20 1.65 -3.05
N VAL A 95 0.08 2.02 -2.90
CA VAL A 95 0.69 2.18 -1.57
C VAL A 95 -0.04 3.27 -0.77
N ALA A 96 -0.32 4.41 -1.38
CA ALA A 96 -1.10 5.47 -0.72
C ALA A 96 -2.50 5.00 -0.33
N ALA A 97 -3.19 4.24 -1.19
CA ALA A 97 -4.51 3.68 -0.91
C ALA A 97 -4.49 2.66 0.26
N GLN A 98 -3.44 1.84 0.37
CA GLN A 98 -3.28 0.93 1.52
C GLN A 98 -3.11 1.68 2.84
N VAL A 99 -2.37 2.80 2.83
CA VAL A 99 -2.18 3.66 4.00
C VAL A 99 -3.49 4.32 4.41
N GLU A 100 -4.28 4.82 3.45
CA GLU A 100 -5.63 5.32 3.73
C GLU A 100 -6.50 4.25 4.39
N GLY A 101 -6.49 3.01 3.86
CA GLY A 101 -7.24 1.90 4.45
C GLY A 101 -6.81 1.58 5.89
N ALA A 102 -5.50 1.61 6.16
CA ALA A 102 -4.97 1.40 7.50
C ALA A 102 -5.36 2.54 8.47
N ALA A 103 -5.37 3.78 8.00
CA ALA A 103 -5.77 4.94 8.82
C ALA A 103 -7.28 4.96 9.11
N SER A 104 -8.09 4.47 8.17
CA SER A 104 -9.56 4.48 8.25
C SER A 104 -10.17 3.26 8.97
N SER A 105 -9.34 2.36 9.51
CA SER A 105 -9.78 1.16 10.22
C SER A 105 -10.37 1.50 11.61
N ALA A 106 -11.47 2.25 11.63
CA ALA A 106 -12.32 2.42 12.81
C ALA A 106 -13.21 1.17 13.01
N PRO A 107 -13.47 0.73 14.25
CA PRO A 107 -14.39 -0.36 14.51
C PRO A 107 -15.81 0.04 14.03
N GLY A 108 -16.36 -0.72 13.08
CA GLY A 108 -17.76 -0.60 12.69
C GLY A 108 -18.03 -0.12 11.27
N THR A 109 -17.02 0.02 10.40
CA THR A 109 -17.28 0.23 8.97
C THR A 109 -18.00 -0.99 8.39
N PRO A 110 -19.26 -0.86 7.98
CA PRO A 110 -20.11 -2.02 7.79
C PRO A 110 -20.22 -2.49 6.35
N ASP A 111 -19.50 -1.83 5.45
CA ASP A 111 -19.49 -2.15 4.04
C ASP A 111 -18.42 -3.20 3.76
N ASP A 112 -18.86 -4.33 3.22
CA ASP A 112 -18.03 -5.51 3.01
C ASP A 112 -17.60 -5.58 1.55
N ALA A 113 -16.36 -5.20 1.30
CA ALA A 113 -15.72 -5.35 0.00
C ALA A 113 -14.93 -6.66 -0.05
N ARG A 114 -15.19 -7.49 -1.06
CA ARG A 114 -14.52 -8.77 -1.30
C ARG A 114 -14.16 -8.92 -2.77
N TYR A 115 -13.12 -9.70 -3.04
CA TYR A 115 -12.76 -10.09 -4.39
C TYR A 115 -13.05 -11.57 -4.62
N ASP A 116 -13.85 -11.86 -5.66
CA ASP A 116 -14.10 -13.20 -6.17
C ASP A 116 -13.13 -13.50 -7.32
N ALA A 117 -12.12 -14.32 -7.05
CA ALA A 117 -11.10 -14.67 -8.03
C ALA A 117 -11.64 -15.55 -9.16
N ALA A 118 -12.70 -16.34 -8.92
CA ALA A 118 -13.25 -17.24 -9.92
C ALA A 118 -13.97 -16.46 -11.03
N THR A 119 -14.69 -15.40 -10.66
CA THR A 119 -15.41 -14.54 -11.60
C THR A 119 -14.70 -13.21 -11.88
N ARG A 120 -13.51 -13.00 -11.31
CA ARG A 120 -12.75 -11.74 -11.35
C ARG A 120 -13.63 -10.52 -11.04
N THR A 121 -14.41 -10.61 -9.97
CA THR A 121 -15.43 -9.61 -9.62
C THR A 121 -15.18 -9.06 -8.22
N VAL A 122 -15.23 -7.74 -8.08
CA VAL A 122 -15.35 -7.10 -6.76
C VAL A 122 -16.81 -7.14 -6.33
N ARG A 123 -17.08 -7.72 -5.18
CA ARG A 123 -18.40 -7.70 -4.53
C ARG A 123 -18.35 -6.67 -3.40
N LEU A 124 -19.34 -5.80 -3.36
CA LEU A 124 -19.48 -4.76 -2.36
C LEU A 124 -20.89 -4.79 -1.81
N THR A 125 -21.03 -4.85 -0.49
CA THR A 125 -22.32 -4.64 0.18
C THR A 125 -22.31 -3.29 0.86
N LEU A 126 -23.23 -2.40 0.49
CA LEU A 126 -23.41 -1.09 1.09
C LEU A 126 -24.62 -1.08 2.02
N ARG A 127 -24.47 -0.56 3.24
CA ARG A 127 -25.63 -0.38 4.15
C ARG A 127 -26.45 0.86 3.82
N GLU A 128 -25.81 1.90 3.32
CA GLU A 128 -26.42 3.17 2.95
C GLU A 128 -25.87 3.64 1.60
N PRO A 129 -26.53 4.60 0.93
CA PRO A 129 -26.00 5.14 -0.31
C PRO A 129 -24.63 5.82 -0.09
N ALA A 130 -23.66 5.51 -0.93
CA ALA A 130 -22.28 5.99 -0.76
C ALA A 130 -21.57 6.21 -2.10
N ASP A 131 -20.63 7.16 -2.11
CA ASP A 131 -19.69 7.31 -3.22
C ASP A 131 -18.68 6.17 -3.21
N VAL A 132 -18.66 5.41 -4.30
CA VAL A 132 -17.79 4.25 -4.46
C VAL A 132 -16.85 4.46 -5.62
N THR A 133 -15.57 4.21 -5.36
CA THR A 133 -14.54 4.20 -6.41
C THR A 133 -13.88 2.83 -6.43
N VAL A 134 -13.86 2.17 -7.58
CA VAL A 134 -13.11 0.94 -7.81
C VAL A 134 -12.01 1.20 -8.81
N ASP A 135 -10.76 0.97 -8.41
CA ASP A 135 -9.57 1.13 -9.23
C ASP A 135 -8.84 -0.17 -9.40
N ALA A 136 -8.52 -0.50 -10.64
CA ALA A 136 -7.55 -1.52 -10.97
C ALA A 136 -6.18 -0.88 -11.15
N TRP A 137 -5.13 -1.53 -10.66
CA TRP A 137 -3.73 -1.11 -10.76
C TRP A 137 -2.91 -2.27 -11.30
N TRP A 138 -1.89 -2.03 -12.12
CA TRP A 138 -0.96 -3.12 -12.47
C TRP A 138 0.40 -2.57 -12.86
N ILE A 139 1.42 -3.43 -12.70
CA ILE A 139 2.77 -3.14 -13.14
C ILE A 139 2.85 -3.34 -14.65
N SER A 140 3.26 -2.30 -15.37
CA SER A 140 3.45 -2.34 -16.83
C SER A 140 4.89 -2.72 -17.22
N SER A 141 5.86 -2.53 -16.33
CA SER A 141 7.24 -2.99 -16.48
C SER A 141 7.89 -3.25 -15.14
N PHE A 142 8.67 -4.32 -15.05
CA PHE A 142 9.49 -4.67 -13.89
C PHE A 142 10.97 -4.29 -14.05
N ALA A 143 11.31 -3.56 -15.12
CA ALA A 143 12.70 -3.20 -15.43
C ALA A 143 13.34 -2.41 -14.28
N PRO A 144 14.54 -2.81 -13.82
CA PRO A 144 15.32 -1.99 -12.89
C PRO A 144 15.67 -0.61 -13.50
N PRO A 145 15.91 0.43 -12.70
CA PRO A 145 15.90 0.44 -11.23
C PRO A 145 14.51 0.58 -10.61
N GLU A 146 13.50 0.97 -11.40
CA GLU A 146 12.16 1.31 -10.93
C GLU A 146 11.06 0.68 -11.80
N PRO A 147 10.07 0.01 -11.19
CA PRO A 147 8.93 -0.50 -11.94
C PRO A 147 8.09 0.66 -12.49
N THR A 148 7.43 0.43 -13.62
CA THR A 148 6.38 1.32 -14.13
C THR A 148 5.02 0.69 -13.89
N SER A 149 3.99 1.51 -13.73
CA SER A 149 2.63 1.05 -13.46
C SER A 149 1.59 1.91 -14.15
N THR A 150 0.39 1.38 -14.27
CA THR A 150 -0.79 2.11 -14.73
C THR A 150 -2.01 1.71 -13.92
N SER A 151 -3.13 2.39 -14.16
CA SER A 151 -4.41 2.17 -13.48
C SER A 151 -5.59 2.40 -14.40
N LEU A 152 -6.73 1.79 -14.05
CA LEU A 152 -8.02 1.97 -14.71
C LEU A 152 -9.12 2.10 -13.65
N ARG A 153 -9.98 3.10 -13.80
CA ARG A 153 -11.21 3.20 -13.01
C ARG A 153 -12.24 2.21 -13.57
N VAL A 154 -12.72 1.30 -12.72
CA VAL A 154 -13.68 0.25 -13.09
C VAL A 154 -15.14 0.72 -12.93
N THR A 155 -15.41 1.64 -12.01
CA THR A 155 -16.76 2.21 -11.84
C THR A 155 -17.15 3.07 -13.04
N ALA A 156 -18.34 2.84 -13.58
CA ALA A 156 -18.81 3.46 -14.82
C ALA A 156 -19.83 4.60 -14.65
N GLY A 157 -20.19 4.97 -13.40
CA GLY A 157 -21.26 5.93 -13.12
C GLY A 157 -20.80 7.17 -12.36
N ASP A 158 -21.44 8.30 -12.66
CA ASP A 158 -21.29 9.56 -11.93
C ASP A 158 -22.35 9.63 -10.83
N GLY A 159 -21.96 9.30 -9.60
CA GLY A 159 -22.78 9.50 -8.42
C GLY A 159 -22.74 8.34 -7.41
N PRO A 160 -23.36 8.54 -6.23
CA PRO A 160 -23.37 7.56 -5.17
C PRO A 160 -24.20 6.33 -5.58
N LEU A 161 -23.70 5.16 -5.20
CA LEU A 161 -24.43 3.90 -5.34
C LEU A 161 -25.47 3.78 -4.24
N ALA A 162 -26.62 3.16 -4.55
CA ALA A 162 -27.64 2.88 -3.54
C ALA A 162 -27.17 1.83 -2.52
N ALA A 163 -27.84 1.75 -1.37
CA ALA A 163 -27.66 0.62 -0.45
C ALA A 163 -27.97 -0.73 -1.14
N GLY A 164 -27.29 -1.80 -0.73
CA GLY A 164 -27.45 -3.15 -1.26
C GLY A 164 -26.16 -3.76 -1.79
N GLU A 165 -26.32 -4.85 -2.56
CA GLU A 165 -25.19 -5.58 -3.16
C GLU A 165 -24.84 -5.02 -4.54
N HIS A 166 -23.54 -4.84 -4.77
CA HIS A 166 -22.97 -4.36 -6.03
C HIS A 166 -21.85 -5.28 -6.49
N ALA A 167 -21.73 -5.44 -7.80
CA ALA A 167 -20.72 -6.29 -8.42
C ALA A 167 -20.01 -5.52 -9.54
N PHE A 168 -18.68 -5.47 -9.48
CA PHE A 168 -17.83 -4.85 -10.49
C PHE A 168 -16.93 -5.90 -11.12
N ALA A 169 -17.26 -6.31 -12.34
CA ALA A 169 -16.40 -7.20 -13.11
C ALA A 169 -15.15 -6.46 -13.56
N LEU A 170 -13.97 -7.04 -13.35
CA LEU A 170 -12.74 -6.45 -13.86
C LEU A 170 -12.68 -6.55 -15.38
N PRO A 171 -12.42 -5.44 -16.10
CA PRO A 171 -12.24 -5.46 -17.54
C PRO A 171 -11.11 -6.40 -17.98
N ALA A 172 -11.22 -6.96 -19.19
CA ALA A 172 -10.23 -7.87 -19.76
C ALA A 172 -8.83 -7.21 -19.92
N GLU A 173 -8.78 -5.88 -19.99
CA GLU A 173 -7.55 -5.09 -20.05
C GLU A 173 -6.72 -5.18 -18.77
N VAL A 174 -7.36 -5.45 -17.63
CA VAL A 174 -6.65 -5.66 -16.36
C VAL A 174 -5.93 -7.02 -16.44
N PRO A 175 -4.60 -7.07 -16.33
CA PRO A 175 -3.88 -8.34 -16.46
C PRO A 175 -4.27 -9.36 -15.40
N ALA A 176 -4.06 -10.65 -15.69
CA ALA A 176 -4.26 -11.75 -14.74
C ALA A 176 -3.10 -11.92 -13.74
N GLU A 177 -1.99 -11.22 -13.96
CA GLU A 177 -0.80 -11.25 -13.11
C GLU A 177 -0.44 -9.84 -12.65
N ALA A 178 0.15 -9.74 -11.46
CA ALA A 178 0.63 -8.49 -10.86
C ALA A 178 -0.38 -7.33 -10.91
N SER A 179 -1.65 -7.68 -10.70
CA SER A 179 -2.77 -6.74 -10.73
C SER A 179 -3.44 -6.58 -9.37
N PHE A 180 -3.72 -5.32 -9.15
CA PHE A 180 -4.17 -4.54 -8.01
C PHE A 180 -5.65 -4.21 -8.08
N VAL A 181 -6.43 -4.30 -7.01
CA VAL A 181 -7.69 -3.53 -6.93
C VAL A 181 -7.78 -2.78 -5.62
N THR A 182 -8.24 -1.53 -5.67
CA THR A 182 -8.67 -0.79 -4.49
C THR A 182 -10.13 -0.38 -4.60
N VAL A 183 -10.87 -0.52 -3.51
CA VAL A 183 -12.26 -0.11 -3.37
C VAL A 183 -12.32 0.95 -2.29
N ARG A 184 -12.76 2.16 -2.65
CA ARG A 184 -13.01 3.26 -1.70
C ARG A 184 -14.52 3.40 -1.50
N VAL A 185 -14.95 3.45 -0.25
CA VAL A 185 -16.34 3.70 0.17
C VAL A 185 -16.29 4.75 1.29
N GLY A 186 -16.65 5.99 0.97
CA GLY A 186 -16.44 7.11 1.89
C GLY A 186 -14.97 7.17 2.39
N PRO A 187 -14.71 7.11 3.72
CA PRO A 187 -13.36 7.09 4.26
C PRO A 187 -12.67 5.72 4.17
N ALA A 188 -13.41 4.63 3.98
CA ALA A 188 -12.85 3.28 3.98
C ALA A 188 -12.17 2.96 2.65
N VAL A 189 -11.00 2.30 2.71
CA VAL A 189 -10.29 1.81 1.52
C VAL A 189 -9.87 0.35 1.74
N HIS A 190 -10.27 -0.51 0.81
CA HIS A 190 -9.87 -1.92 0.77
C HIS A 190 -8.93 -2.14 -0.41
N ALA A 191 -7.87 -2.92 -0.22
CA ALA A 191 -6.93 -3.29 -1.27
C ALA A 191 -6.86 -4.81 -1.41
N PHE A 192 -6.93 -5.31 -2.64
CA PHE A 192 -6.93 -6.74 -2.97
C PHE A 192 -5.87 -7.02 -4.02
N THR A 193 -5.09 -8.09 -3.83
CA THR A 193 -4.33 -8.71 -4.93
C THR A 193 -5.32 -9.50 -5.78
N VAL A 194 -5.44 -9.16 -7.07
CA VAL A 194 -6.37 -9.80 -8.01
C VAL A 194 -5.69 -10.61 -9.09
N GLY A 195 -4.41 -10.31 -9.37
CA GLY A 195 -3.56 -11.11 -10.23
C GLY A 195 -2.40 -11.70 -9.45
N ALA A 196 -2.05 -12.95 -9.76
CA ALA A 196 -0.94 -13.62 -9.09
C ALA A 196 0.37 -12.83 -9.32
N ILE A 197 1.18 -12.67 -8.28
CA ILE A 197 2.52 -12.10 -8.44
C ILE A 197 3.39 -13.13 -9.15
N PRO A 198 4.03 -12.77 -10.29
CA PRO A 198 4.87 -13.71 -11.02
C PRO A 198 6.00 -14.27 -10.13
N GLU A 199 6.29 -15.57 -10.29
CA GLU A 199 7.36 -16.25 -9.53
C GLU A 199 8.75 -15.63 -9.75
N SER A 200 9.00 -15.03 -10.90
CA SER A 200 10.24 -14.27 -11.17
C SER A 200 10.42 -13.09 -10.20
N ILE A 201 9.33 -12.39 -9.88
CA ILE A 201 9.34 -11.25 -8.96
C ILE A 201 9.43 -11.71 -7.51
N ARG A 202 8.74 -12.80 -7.16
CA ARG A 202 8.87 -13.43 -5.84
C ARG A 202 10.32 -13.81 -5.55
N ARG A 203 11.00 -14.42 -6.53
CA ARG A 203 12.43 -14.78 -6.41
C ARG A 203 13.34 -13.58 -6.26
N LEU A 204 13.06 -12.47 -6.94
CA LEU A 204 13.84 -11.23 -6.78
C LEU A 204 13.68 -10.64 -5.36
N ALA A 205 12.48 -10.71 -4.78
CA ALA A 205 12.23 -10.25 -3.42
C ALA A 205 12.90 -11.11 -2.34
N THR A 206 13.13 -12.40 -2.63
CA THR A 206 13.75 -13.35 -1.69
C THR A 206 15.26 -13.55 -1.89
N ALA A 207 15.86 -13.02 -2.97
CA ALA A 207 17.26 -13.24 -3.35
C ALA A 207 18.33 -12.63 -2.41
N GLY A 208 17.98 -12.28 -1.17
CA GLY A 208 18.91 -11.82 -0.13
C GLY A 208 19.65 -12.93 0.63
N THR A 209 19.46 -14.20 0.29
CA THR A 209 20.17 -15.34 0.92
C THR A 209 21.23 -15.92 -0.02
N ALA A 210 22.42 -16.15 0.52
CA ALA A 210 23.67 -16.55 -0.16
C ALA A 210 23.49 -17.43 -1.41
N GLY A 211 24.04 -16.97 -2.54
CA GLY A 211 24.08 -17.69 -3.83
C GLY A 211 23.09 -17.19 -4.91
N GLY A 212 22.41 -16.07 -4.68
CA GLY A 212 21.36 -15.54 -5.56
C GLY A 212 21.83 -14.84 -6.86
N PRO A 213 20.87 -14.55 -7.78
CA PRO A 213 21.09 -13.82 -9.05
C PRO A 213 21.78 -12.45 -8.84
N PRO A 214 22.34 -11.83 -9.91
CA PRO A 214 23.18 -10.63 -9.78
C PRO A 214 22.53 -9.56 -8.89
N ALA A 215 23.37 -8.96 -8.03
CA ALA A 215 22.97 -7.91 -7.11
C ALA A 215 22.13 -6.86 -7.85
N LEU A 216 20.95 -6.54 -7.32
CA LEU A 216 20.07 -5.53 -7.91
C LEU A 216 20.84 -4.21 -8.10
N PRO A 217 20.68 -3.51 -9.22
CA PRO A 217 21.45 -2.30 -9.52
C PRO A 217 21.34 -1.26 -8.41
N PRO A 218 22.42 -0.61 -7.97
CA PRO A 218 22.35 0.38 -6.90
C PRO A 218 21.32 1.46 -7.22
N VAL A 219 20.61 1.93 -6.19
CA VAL A 219 19.64 3.02 -6.29
C VAL A 219 20.12 4.21 -5.49
N ARG A 220 19.72 5.41 -5.92
CA ARG A 220 20.04 6.65 -5.21
C ARG A 220 19.51 6.59 -3.77
N PRO A 221 20.31 6.94 -2.75
CA PRO A 221 19.81 7.15 -1.39
C PRO A 221 18.65 8.15 -1.34
N VAL A 222 17.64 7.84 -0.53
CA VAL A 222 16.50 8.71 -0.23
C VAL A 222 16.23 8.64 1.26
N ALA A 223 16.12 9.82 1.87
CA ALA A 223 15.51 10.06 3.16
C ALA A 223 14.78 11.41 3.06
N THR A 224 13.46 11.39 3.17
CA THR A 224 12.66 12.62 3.23
C THR A 224 12.23 12.89 4.67
N HIS A 225 12.02 14.17 4.97
CA HIS A 225 11.53 14.64 6.25
C HIS A 225 10.51 15.73 5.99
N ASP A 226 9.26 15.45 6.30
CA ASP A 226 8.17 16.41 6.27
C ASP A 226 8.34 17.35 7.47
N HIS A 227 8.88 18.53 7.20
CA HIS A 227 8.99 19.61 8.18
C HIS A 227 7.62 20.28 8.26
N GLY A 228 6.70 19.61 8.96
CA GLY A 228 5.35 20.12 9.20
C GLY A 228 5.32 21.46 9.90
#